data_AF-A0A0N4TDH0-F1
#
_entry.id   AF-A0A0N4TDH0-F1
#
_cell.length_a   1.000
_cell.length_b   1.000
_cell.length_c   1.000
_cell.angle_alpha   90.00
_cell.angle_beta   90.00
_cell.angle_gamma   90.00
#
_symmetry.space_group_name_H-M   'P 1'
#
loop_
_entity.id
_entity.type
_entity.pdbx_description
1 polymer ?
#
loop_
_entity_poly.entity_id
_entity_poly.type
_entity_poly.pdbx_seq_one_letter_code
_entity_poly.pdbx_strand_id
1 'polypeptide(L)' 'MVCRAAKMCINLVRIFPYKCKVIYSGTTIDDSKYDLNTIAVVKCDPEHVYSGSSQHVCMGYGKWSGRLGLCIEK' A
#
# COMPACT_ATOMS: atom_id res chain seq x y z
N MET A 1 1.51 13.74 -12.02
CA MET A 1 1.77 12.33 -11.66
C MET A 1 0.54 11.84 -10.90
N VAL A 2 -0.33 11.09 -11.56
CA VAL A 2 -1.62 10.68 -10.99
C VAL A 2 -1.44 9.25 -10.51
N CYS A 3 -1.59 9.01 -9.20
CA CYS A 3 -1.76 7.67 -8.65
C CYS A 3 -3.03 7.08 -9.27
N ARG A 4 -2.91 6.45 -10.45
CA ARG A 4 -4.05 5.83 -11.14
C ARG A 4 -4.56 4.70 -10.26
N ALA A 5 -5.74 4.93 -9.69
CA ALA A 5 -6.55 4.00 -8.93
C ALA A 5 -7.05 2.87 -9.85
N ALA A 6 -6.17 1.93 -10.16
CA ALA A 6 -6.51 0.69 -10.86
C ALA A 6 -5.46 -0.36 -10.56
N LYS A 7 -5.27 -0.76 -9.30
CA LYS A 7 -4.25 -1.75 -9.00
C LYS A 7 -4.84 -2.80 -8.08
N MET A 8 -4.75 -4.03 -8.58
CA MET A 8 -5.18 -5.25 -7.92
C MET A 8 -4.52 -5.35 -6.52
N CYS A 9 -4.74 -6.39 -5.71
CA CYS A 9 -3.92 -6.67 -4.52
C CYS A 9 -2.51 -7.08 -4.94
N ILE A 10 -1.77 -6.10 -5.48
CA ILE A 10 -0.42 -6.19 -5.98
C ILE A 10 0.50 -5.40 -5.05
N ASN A 11 1.80 -5.61 -5.25
CA ASN A 11 2.84 -5.00 -4.45
C ASN A 11 2.79 -3.46 -4.55
N LEU A 12 2.44 -2.83 -3.42
CA LEU A 12 2.36 -1.38 -3.23
C LEU A 12 3.73 -0.70 -3.30
N VAL A 13 4.83 -1.43 -3.08
CA VAL A 13 6.20 -0.89 -3.18
C VAL A 13 6.50 -0.36 -4.59
N ARG A 14 5.85 -0.91 -5.63
CA ARG A 14 5.96 -0.39 -7.02
C ARG A 14 5.12 0.87 -7.27
N ILE A 15 4.30 1.28 -6.32
CA ILE A 15 3.38 2.42 -6.42
C ILE A 15 3.93 3.60 -5.63
N PHE A 16 4.57 3.32 -4.50
CA PHE A 16 5.14 4.34 -3.63
C PHE A 16 6.57 4.72 -4.02
N PRO A 17 6.96 5.99 -3.84
CA PRO A 17 8.35 6.39 -3.93
C PRO A 17 9.17 5.73 -2.81
N TYR A 18 10.49 5.66 -3.00
CA TYR A 18 11.48 4.99 -2.13
C TYR A 18 11.50 5.45 -0.66
N LYS A 19 10.77 6.50 -0.30
CA LYS A 19 10.58 7.00 1.07
C LYS A 19 9.45 6.30 1.85
N CYS A 20 8.79 5.29 1.25
CA CYS A 20 7.71 4.54 1.89
C CYS A 20 8.10 3.07 2.05
N LYS A 21 8.01 2.55 3.27
CA LYS A 21 8.13 1.12 3.59
C LYS A 21 6.74 0.53 3.73
N VAL A 22 6.46 -0.56 3.03
CA VAL A 22 5.18 -1.27 3.15
C VAL A 22 5.41 -2.61 3.84
N ILE A 23 4.63 -2.89 4.89
CA ILE A 23 4.68 -4.12 5.68
C ILE A 23 3.39 -4.90 5.41
N TYR A 24 3.49 -6.12 4.91
CA TYR A 24 2.32 -6.97 4.66
C TYR A 24 2.14 -7.98 5.79
N SER A 25 0.88 -8.25 6.16
CA SER A 25 0.51 -9.21 7.20
C SER A 25 0.33 -10.64 6.67
N GLY A 26 0.31 -10.83 5.35
CA GLY A 26 0.09 -12.13 4.70
C GLY A 26 1.30 -12.62 3.91
N THR A 27 1.34 -13.92 3.64
CA THR A 27 2.32 -14.56 2.75
C THR A 27 1.88 -14.39 1.29
N THR A 28 2.79 -13.98 0.41
CA THR A 28 2.52 -13.88 -1.02
C THR A 28 2.51 -15.26 -1.67
N ILE A 29 1.50 -15.56 -2.49
CA ILE A 29 1.48 -16.77 -3.33
C ILE A 29 2.46 -16.60 -4.52
N ASP A 30 2.61 -15.36 -4.97
CA ASP A 30 3.57 -14.87 -5.95
C ASP A 30 4.02 -13.47 -5.51
N ASP A 31 5.28 -13.07 -5.73
CA ASP A 31 5.86 -11.73 -5.39
C ASP A 31 4.99 -10.51 -5.81
N SER A 32 4.01 -10.75 -6.69
CA SER A 32 3.10 -9.75 -7.25
C SER A 32 1.61 -9.90 -6.86
N LYS A 33 1.20 -10.90 -6.08
CA LYS A 33 -0.20 -11.13 -5.69
C LYS A 33 -0.36 -11.46 -4.20
N TYR A 34 -1.29 -10.76 -3.56
CA TYR A 34 -1.66 -10.98 -2.16
C TYR A 34 -3.07 -11.58 -2.04
N ASP A 35 -3.24 -12.46 -1.06
CA ASP A 35 -4.53 -13.04 -0.70
C ASP A 35 -5.54 -12.01 -0.18
N LEU A 36 -6.82 -12.37 -0.29
CA LEU A 36 -7.89 -11.64 0.36
C LEU A 36 -7.62 -11.51 1.86
N ASN A 37 -8.00 -10.37 2.43
CA ASN A 37 -7.79 -10.03 3.82
C ASN A 37 -6.31 -9.76 4.21
N THR A 38 -5.38 -9.75 3.26
CA THR A 38 -4.01 -9.28 3.51
C THR A 38 -4.03 -7.82 3.92
N ILE A 39 -3.33 -7.49 5.01
CA ILE A 39 -3.18 -6.13 5.49
C ILE A 39 -1.82 -5.60 5.04
N ALA A 40 -1.78 -4.44 4.40
CA ALA A 40 -0.58 -3.68 4.07
C ALA A 40 -0.52 -2.41 4.93
N VAL A 41 0.56 -2.27 5.69
CA VAL A 41 0.84 -1.11 6.54
C VAL A 41 1.96 -0.31 5.89
N VAL A 42 1.64 0.88 5.41
CA VAL A 42 2.56 1.87 4.86
C VAL A 42 3.13 2.70 5.99
N LYS A 43 4.46 2.75 6.05
CA LYS A 43 5.25 3.58 6.95
C LYS A 43 6.12 4.52 6.12
N CYS A 44 6.02 5.82 6.38
CA CYS A 44 6.94 6.80 5.83
C CYS A 44 8.22 6.87 6.68
N ASP A 45 9.24 7.54 6.15
CA ASP A 45 10.38 8.00 6.95
C ASP A 45 9.92 8.86 8.14
N PRO A 46 10.69 8.90 9.25
CA PRO A 46 10.30 9.61 10.48
C PRO A 46 10.04 11.11 10.30
N GLU A 47 10.66 11.74 9.30
CA GLU A 47 10.46 13.17 8.97
C GLU A 47 9.22 13.42 8.09
N HIS A 48 8.46 12.38 7.74
CA HIS A 48 7.30 12.47 6.85
C HIS A 48 6.06 11.84 7.49
N VAL A 49 4.90 12.39 7.19
CA VAL A 49 3.59 11.90 7.63
C VAL A 49 2.86 11.32 6.43
N TYR A 50 2.24 10.16 6.59
CA TYR A 50 1.42 9.57 5.52
C TYR A 50 0.08 10.30 5.42
N SER A 51 -0.17 10.92 4.27
CA SER A 51 -1.43 11.60 3.95
C SER A 51 -2.50 10.57 3.58
N GLY A 52 -3.11 9.95 4.59
CA GLY A 52 -4.19 8.98 4.42
C GLY A 52 -4.16 7.85 5.44
N SER A 53 -4.88 6.77 5.15
CA SER A 53 -4.85 5.57 5.99
C SER A 53 -3.56 4.80 5.76
N SER A 54 -2.66 4.80 6.74
CA SER A 54 -1.42 4.01 6.69
C SER A 54 -1.68 2.51 6.59
N GLN A 55 -2.90 2.05 6.84
CA GLN A 55 -3.29 0.65 6.72
C GLN A 55 -4.29 0.45 5.56
N HIS A 56 -3.99 -0.51 4.70
CA HIS A 56 -4.80 -0.94 3.57
C HIS A 56 -5.05 -2.45 3.66
N VAL A 57 -6.22 -2.90 3.24
CA VAL A 57 -6.64 -4.32 3.32
C VAL A 57 -7.03 -4.79 1.93
N CYS A 58 -6.51 -5.93 1.49
CA CYS A 58 -6.91 -6.56 0.24
C CYS A 58 -8.37 -7.04 0.34
N MET A 59 -9.29 -6.34 -0.30
CA MET A 59 -10.71 -6.71 -0.34
C MET A 59 -11.01 -7.75 -1.42
N GLY A 60 -12.15 -8.45 -1.26
CA GLY A 60 -12.69 -9.51 -2.15
C GLY A 60 -12.71 -9.22 -3.65
N TYR A 61 -12.63 -7.94 -4.04
CA TYR A 61 -12.56 -7.50 -5.44
C TYR A 61 -11.13 -7.39 -5.97
N GLY A 62 -10.17 -7.96 -5.25
CA GLY A 62 -8.76 -7.85 -5.54
C GLY A 62 -8.27 -6.42 -5.49
N LYS A 63 -8.79 -5.56 -4.61
CA LYS A 63 -8.35 -4.15 -4.48
C LYS A 63 -7.98 -3.83 -3.05
N TRP A 64 -6.96 -3.02 -2.86
CA TRP A 64 -6.61 -2.47 -1.55
C TRP A 64 -7.73 -1.56 -1.00
N SER A 65 -7.92 -1.58 0.31
CA SER A 65 -8.92 -0.77 0.98
C SER A 65 -8.50 0.69 1.05
N GLY A 66 -9.44 1.58 0.74
CA GLY A 66 -9.18 3.02 0.74
C GLY A 66 -8.34 3.49 -0.45
N ARG A 67 -7.94 4.77 -0.39
CA ARG A 67 -7.04 5.38 -1.38
C ARG A 67 -5.63 5.39 -0.82
N LEU A 68 -4.67 5.01 -1.67
CA LEU A 68 -3.25 5.16 -1.35
C LEU A 68 -2.94 6.65 -1.25
N GLY A 69 -2.36 7.03 -0.13
CA GLY A 69 -1.91 8.37 0.19
C GLY A 69 -0.53 8.68 -0.36
N LEU A 70 0.07 9.77 0.10
CA LEU A 70 1.46 10.11 -0.16
C LEU A 70 2.15 10.44 1.17
N CYS A 71 3.43 10.12 1.29
CA CYS A 71 4.25 10.63 2.38
C CYS A 71 4.52 12.12 2.12
N ILE A 72 3.97 12.98 2.97
CA ILE A 72 4.19 14.42 2.96
C ILE A 72 5.23 14.78 4.02
N GLU A 73 6.15 15.69 3.70
CA GLU A 73 7.08 16.25 4.69
C GLU A 73 6.28 16.99 5.77
N LYS A 74 6.71 16.83 7.02
CA LYS A 74 6.07 17.46 8.18
C LYS A 74 6.41 18.95 8.29
#